data_AF-A0A0F9H0R1-F1
#
_entry.id   AF-A0A0F9H0R1-F1
#
_cell.length_a   1.000
_cell.length_b   1.000
_cell.length_c   1.000
_cell.angle_alpha   90.00
_cell.angle_beta   90.00
_cell.angle_gamma   90.00
#
_symmetry.space_group_name_H-M   'P 1'
#
loop_
_entity.id
_entity.type
_entity.pdbx_description
1 polymer ?
#
loop_
_entity_poly.entity_id
_entity_poly.type
_entity_poly.pdbx_seq_one_letter_code
_entity_poly.pdbx_strand_id
1 'polypeptide(L)'
;MLLALDVGNTNVTVGVFDNGSLRATWRFSTDVGKLADEYGVLMTSLLTHEGIEMSDISEAVMGSVVPDLDPVFEAVCNRYFGVRPLVVGTGVRTGLRIVYDSPRDVGVDRVADAVAAIHLYGPPPMVIVDMGTGTVFDGISKEGDYLGGAIAPGLGIATEALFQRAAKLHRVELVRPKSAIGRNTGEAVQSGIVFGFVGLVEGIVGRFKQELGPDTKVIGTGGYADLIARETDVIDEVNVDLTLEGLRIIFDMNRGREMYNLTDRNVVLGVSGSVAAYKAADLASKLTQAGARLDVVLTPAAARFVTPLTFQSVTGRRAYVDMFDTASGASELHVELARRAHAVLVAPATATTIARIALGLAEDMLSLTALATRAPIIICPAMDPHMFEHEATQGHLEALRRRGVDVVGPEVGRLASGHSGRGRMSEVDTIMGALRYVLGRDGDLAEKKVVVSAGGTQEPVDPVRYVGNYSSGKMGYALAEAARDRGAQVALVSGPVAWPVP
;
A
#
# COMPACT_ATOMS: atom_id res chain seq x y z
N MET A 1 -2.06 20.87 5.26
CA MET A 1 -2.25 20.68 3.80
C MET A 1 -1.54 19.39 3.38
N LEU A 2 -1.98 18.77 2.29
CA LEU A 2 -1.40 17.55 1.74
C LEU A 2 -0.48 17.89 0.55
N LEU A 3 0.75 17.40 0.57
CA LEU A 3 1.67 17.44 -0.55
C LEU A 3 1.55 16.15 -1.37
N ALA A 4 1.20 16.25 -2.65
CA ALA A 4 1.13 15.12 -3.59
C ALA A 4 2.27 15.18 -4.60
N LEU A 5 2.97 14.06 -4.79
CA LEU A 5 4.13 13.95 -5.67
C LEU A 5 3.91 12.84 -6.70
N ASP A 6 3.89 13.19 -7.97
CA ASP A 6 3.93 12.25 -9.09
C ASP A 6 5.33 12.28 -9.72
N VAL A 7 6.13 11.25 -9.47
CA VAL A 7 7.53 11.14 -9.90
C VAL A 7 7.59 10.32 -11.18
N GLY A 8 7.41 11.00 -12.31
CA GLY A 8 7.48 10.43 -13.65
C GLY A 8 8.89 10.40 -14.25
N ASN A 9 9.06 9.66 -15.34
CA ASN A 9 10.35 9.53 -16.03
C ASN A 9 10.86 10.84 -16.66
N THR A 10 9.95 11.68 -17.14
CA THR A 10 10.31 12.94 -17.83
C THR A 10 10.10 14.16 -16.93
N ASN A 11 9.05 14.13 -16.10
CA ASN A 11 8.72 15.23 -15.22
C ASN A 11 8.30 14.69 -13.86
N VAL A 12 8.59 15.48 -12.83
CA VAL A 12 7.98 15.37 -11.51
C VAL A 12 6.88 16.43 -11.42
N THR A 13 5.67 15.99 -11.08
CA THR A 13 4.52 16.86 -10.86
C THR A 13 4.25 16.94 -9.36
N VAL A 14 4.13 18.16 -8.84
CA VAL A 14 3.93 18.44 -7.42
C VAL A 14 2.61 19.19 -7.27
N GLY A 15 1.71 18.67 -6.44
CA GLY A 15 0.45 19.32 -6.07
C GLY A 15 0.37 19.60 -4.57
N VAL A 16 -0.26 20.71 -4.20
CA VAL A 16 -0.64 20.97 -2.80
C VAL A 16 -2.15 21.03 -2.70
N PHE A 17 -2.72 20.19 -1.84
CA PHE A 17 -4.14 20.17 -1.56
C PHE A 17 -4.44 20.81 -0.20
N ASP A 18 -5.41 21.71 -0.19
CA ASP A 18 -5.98 22.31 1.01
C ASP A 18 -7.46 21.96 1.11
N ASN A 19 -7.85 21.32 2.22
CA ASN A 19 -9.22 20.83 2.46
C ASN A 19 -9.84 20.04 1.28
N GLY A 20 -9.02 19.26 0.58
CA GLY A 20 -9.45 18.42 -0.55
C GLY A 20 -9.48 19.12 -1.90
N SER A 21 -9.16 20.43 -1.97
CA SER A 21 -9.05 21.17 -3.23
C SER A 21 -7.59 21.43 -3.59
N LEU A 22 -7.25 21.27 -4.86
CA LEU A 22 -5.91 21.55 -5.37
C LEU A 22 -5.65 23.06 -5.34
N ARG A 23 -4.69 23.49 -4.51
CA ARG A 23 -4.32 24.90 -4.30
C ARG A 23 -3.25 25.36 -5.29
N ALA A 24 -2.27 24.52 -5.57
CA ALA A 24 -1.16 24.84 -6.47
C ALA A 24 -0.59 23.56 -7.10
N THR A 25 -0.12 23.68 -8.33
CA THR A 25 0.56 22.63 -9.07
C THR A 25 1.84 23.17 -9.69
N TRP A 26 2.93 22.41 -9.60
CA TRP A 26 4.18 22.68 -10.30
C TRP A 26 4.66 21.45 -11.03
N ARG A 27 5.46 21.68 -12.08
CA ARG A 27 6.08 20.62 -12.86
C ARG A 27 7.52 20.99 -13.16
N PHE A 28 8.45 20.07 -12.92
CA PHE A 28 9.85 20.24 -13.28
C PHE A 28 10.40 18.96 -13.88
N SER A 29 11.45 19.08 -14.69
CA SER A 29 12.07 17.93 -15.34
C SER A 29 12.67 16.97 -14.31
N THR A 30 12.45 15.68 -14.55
CA THR A 30 13.04 14.60 -13.77
C THR A 30 14.53 14.54 -14.02
N ASP A 31 15.31 14.61 -12.95
CA ASP A 31 16.76 14.49 -12.98
C ASP A 31 17.21 13.52 -11.89
N VAL A 32 17.65 12.33 -12.31
CA VAL A 32 18.15 11.27 -11.41
C VAL A 32 19.49 11.62 -10.76
N GLY A 33 20.19 12.63 -11.27
CA GLY A 33 21.44 13.12 -10.69
C GLY A 33 21.24 14.11 -9.54
N LYS A 34 20.03 14.69 -9.39
CA LYS A 34 19.74 15.66 -8.34
C LYS A 34 19.59 15.02 -6.97
N LEU A 35 20.15 15.68 -5.97
CA LEU A 35 20.06 15.28 -4.57
C LEU A 35 18.82 15.86 -3.89
N ALA A 36 18.50 15.32 -2.71
CA ALA A 36 17.34 15.75 -1.92
C ALA A 36 17.39 17.26 -1.59
N ASP A 37 18.58 17.81 -1.34
CA ASP A 37 18.69 19.22 -0.98
C ASP A 37 18.41 20.15 -2.18
N GLU A 38 18.73 19.71 -3.41
CA GLU A 38 18.43 20.47 -4.64
C GLU A 38 16.92 20.49 -4.92
N TYR A 39 16.25 19.34 -4.80
CA TYR A 39 14.80 19.28 -4.91
C TYR A 39 14.11 20.01 -3.75
N GLY A 40 14.64 19.89 -2.53
CA GLY A 40 14.11 20.56 -1.34
C GLY A 40 14.13 22.07 -1.48
N VAL A 41 15.26 22.66 -1.90
CA VAL A 41 15.37 24.11 -2.17
C VAL A 41 14.42 24.56 -3.28
N LEU A 42 14.31 23.77 -4.36
CA LEU A 42 13.38 24.08 -5.44
C LEU A 42 11.92 24.11 -4.95
N MET A 43 11.47 23.04 -4.28
CA MET A 43 10.09 22.91 -3.82
C MET A 43 9.74 23.95 -2.75
N THR A 44 10.64 24.19 -1.79
CA THR A 44 10.44 25.22 -0.76
C THR A 44 10.34 26.63 -1.36
N SER A 45 11.14 26.94 -2.37
CA SER A 45 11.06 28.22 -3.09
C SER A 45 9.73 28.39 -3.81
N LEU A 46 9.23 27.33 -4.47
CA LEU A 46 7.94 27.34 -5.17
C LEU A 46 6.76 27.52 -4.21
N LEU A 47 6.78 26.82 -3.06
CA LEU A 47 5.77 26.96 -2.01
C LEU A 47 5.72 28.37 -1.43
N THR A 48 6.90 28.92 -1.11
CA THR A 48 7.02 30.29 -0.56
C THR A 48 6.44 31.32 -1.54
N HIS A 49 6.66 31.13 -2.85
CA HIS A 49 6.10 32.01 -3.88
C HIS A 49 4.56 31.99 -3.91
N GLU A 50 3.93 30.86 -3.60
CA GLU A 50 2.46 30.72 -3.49
C GLU A 50 1.91 31.09 -2.09
N GLY A 51 2.76 31.65 -1.21
CA GLY A 51 2.39 31.99 0.16
C GLY A 51 1.99 30.76 0.99
N ILE A 52 2.68 29.64 0.76
CA ILE A 52 2.54 28.41 1.54
C ILE A 52 3.82 28.23 2.34
N GLU A 53 3.71 28.27 3.66
CA GLU A 53 4.83 28.00 4.55
C GLU A 53 5.05 26.49 4.63
N MET A 54 6.29 26.05 4.85
CA MET A 54 6.60 24.62 4.94
C MET A 54 5.85 23.95 6.10
N SER A 55 5.57 24.70 7.18
CA SER A 55 4.77 24.25 8.31
C SER A 55 3.29 24.04 7.99
N ASP A 56 2.79 24.57 6.87
CA ASP A 56 1.41 24.33 6.42
C ASP A 56 1.24 22.93 5.80
N ILE A 57 2.35 22.31 5.38
CA ILE A 57 2.37 20.92 4.90
C ILE A 57 2.42 19.98 6.11
N SER A 58 1.34 19.21 6.29
CA SER A 58 1.17 18.31 7.43
C SER A 58 1.18 16.84 7.04
N GLU A 59 0.98 16.56 5.75
CA GLU A 59 0.82 15.23 5.19
C GLU A 59 1.45 15.19 3.80
N ALA A 60 1.93 14.02 3.38
CA ALA A 60 2.43 13.83 2.02
C ALA A 60 2.03 12.46 1.44
N VAL A 61 1.89 12.40 0.12
CA VAL A 61 1.68 11.18 -0.67
C VAL A 61 2.54 11.25 -1.91
N MET A 62 3.11 10.11 -2.32
CA MET A 62 3.87 10.03 -3.55
C MET A 62 3.57 8.78 -4.36
N GLY A 63 3.46 8.92 -5.67
CA GLY A 63 3.57 7.85 -6.64
C GLY A 63 4.85 8.04 -7.45
N SER A 64 5.60 6.97 -7.66
CA SER A 64 6.82 6.99 -8.47
C SER A 64 6.86 5.83 -9.45
N VAL A 65 7.31 6.14 -10.67
CA VAL A 65 7.74 5.16 -11.68
C VAL A 65 9.26 5.23 -11.91
N VAL A 66 9.99 5.95 -11.04
CA VAL A 66 11.44 6.17 -11.09
C VAL A 66 12.06 5.78 -9.74
N PRO A 67 12.37 4.49 -9.51
CA PRO A 67 12.80 3.98 -8.20
C PRO A 67 14.05 4.67 -7.61
N ASP A 68 14.95 5.15 -8.47
CA ASP A 68 16.17 5.86 -8.03
C ASP A 68 15.87 7.18 -7.30
N LEU A 69 14.69 7.76 -7.53
CA LEU A 69 14.24 9.02 -6.92
C LEU A 69 13.34 8.83 -5.70
N ASP A 70 12.89 7.61 -5.42
CA ASP A 70 12.08 7.30 -4.23
C ASP A 70 12.76 7.75 -2.93
N PRO A 71 14.01 7.31 -2.61
CA PRO A 71 14.67 7.74 -1.38
C PRO A 71 14.98 9.25 -1.38
N VAL A 72 15.09 9.88 -2.55
CA VAL A 72 15.35 11.31 -2.69
C VAL A 72 14.12 12.11 -2.26
N PHE A 73 12.94 11.79 -2.80
CA PHE A 73 11.70 12.49 -2.46
C PHE A 73 11.17 12.13 -1.06
N GLU A 74 11.44 10.92 -0.56
CA GLU A 74 11.23 10.61 0.87
C GLU A 74 12.08 11.50 1.78
N ALA A 75 13.36 11.72 1.43
CA ALA A 75 14.24 12.59 2.18
C ALA A 75 13.82 14.07 2.10
N VAL A 76 13.32 14.52 0.94
CA VAL A 76 12.74 15.87 0.79
C VAL A 76 11.55 16.05 1.74
N CYS A 77 10.57 15.15 1.68
CA CYS A 77 9.40 15.15 2.57
C CYS A 77 9.80 15.22 4.05
N ASN A 78 10.75 14.38 4.47
CA ASN A 78 11.17 14.30 5.86
C ASN A 78 11.95 15.54 6.31
N ARG A 79 12.99 15.94 5.57
CA ARG A 79 13.93 17.00 5.99
C ARG A 79 13.35 18.40 5.89
N TYR A 80 12.59 18.68 4.83
CA TYR A 80 12.11 20.04 4.53
C TYR A 80 10.70 20.30 5.02
N PHE A 81 9.87 19.26 5.12
CA PHE A 81 8.47 19.38 5.51
C PHE A 81 8.14 18.66 6.83
N GLY A 82 9.06 17.86 7.37
CA GLY A 82 8.84 17.14 8.64
C GLY A 82 7.81 16.01 8.55
N VAL A 83 7.48 15.56 7.34
CA VAL A 83 6.42 14.56 7.09
C VAL A 83 6.99 13.33 6.40
N ARG A 84 6.43 12.16 6.70
CA ARG A 84 6.72 10.93 5.96
C ARG A 84 5.66 10.74 4.89
N PRO A 85 6.02 10.60 3.60
CA PRO A 85 5.03 10.43 2.56
C PRO A 85 4.43 9.01 2.60
N LEU A 86 3.14 8.89 2.30
CA LEU A 86 2.56 7.63 1.87
C LEU A 86 3.08 7.32 0.45
N VAL A 87 3.95 6.32 0.33
CA VAL A 87 4.42 5.84 -0.97
C VAL A 87 3.40 4.86 -1.54
N VAL A 88 2.75 5.22 -2.65
CA VAL A 88 1.75 4.39 -3.31
C VAL A 88 2.44 3.22 -4.01
N GLY A 89 2.13 2.01 -3.58
CA GLY A 89 2.76 0.78 -4.07
C GLY A 89 2.08 -0.48 -3.56
N THR A 90 2.81 -1.59 -3.53
CA THR A 90 2.26 -2.89 -3.09
C THR A 90 1.77 -2.81 -1.64
N GLY A 91 0.49 -3.13 -1.42
CA GLY A 91 -0.13 -3.12 -0.08
C GLY A 91 -0.87 -1.83 0.28
N VAL A 92 -0.72 -0.76 -0.52
CA VAL A 92 -1.53 0.45 -0.38
C VAL A 92 -2.93 0.21 -0.90
N ARG A 93 -3.95 0.64 -0.15
CA ARG A 93 -5.33 0.48 -0.57
C ARG A 93 -5.67 1.52 -1.63
N THR A 94 -5.95 1.07 -2.84
CA THR A 94 -6.39 1.91 -3.96
C THR A 94 -7.90 1.84 -4.17
N GLY A 95 -8.56 0.79 -3.66
CA GLY A 95 -9.98 0.53 -3.91
C GLY A 95 -10.26 0.01 -5.33
N LEU A 96 -9.21 -0.18 -6.14
CA LEU A 96 -9.27 -0.61 -7.52
C LEU A 96 -8.87 -2.08 -7.63
N ARG A 97 -9.69 -2.90 -8.29
CA ARG A 97 -9.34 -4.28 -8.63
C ARG A 97 -8.62 -4.28 -9.97
N ILE A 98 -7.37 -4.73 -9.97
CA ILE A 98 -6.53 -4.79 -11.16
C ILE A 98 -6.61 -6.20 -11.76
N VAL A 99 -7.18 -6.29 -12.96
CA VAL A 99 -7.34 -7.51 -13.76
C VAL A 99 -6.26 -7.53 -14.84
N TYR A 100 -5.02 -7.66 -14.41
CA TYR A 100 -3.83 -7.78 -15.25
C TYR A 100 -3.11 -9.09 -14.88
N ASP A 101 -2.41 -9.72 -15.83
CA ASP A 101 -1.70 -10.99 -15.56
C ASP A 101 -0.72 -10.87 -14.38
N SER A 102 -0.02 -9.74 -14.33
CA SER A 102 0.76 -9.30 -13.18
C SER A 102 0.27 -7.92 -12.73
N PRO A 103 -0.55 -7.83 -11.66
CA PRO A 103 -1.05 -6.55 -11.16
C PRO A 103 0.05 -5.58 -10.72
N ARG A 104 1.27 -6.08 -10.46
CA ARG A 104 2.42 -5.28 -10.04
C ARG A 104 3.08 -4.54 -11.21
N ASP A 105 2.76 -4.90 -12.44
CA ASP A 105 3.36 -4.31 -13.64
C ASP A 105 2.63 -3.02 -14.06
N VAL A 106 1.50 -2.71 -13.42
CA VAL A 106 0.75 -1.48 -13.69
C VAL A 106 1.43 -0.32 -12.97
N GLY A 107 1.75 0.74 -13.72
CA GLY A 107 2.31 1.97 -13.20
C GLY A 107 1.39 2.63 -12.17
N VAL A 108 1.98 3.27 -11.17
CA VAL A 108 1.25 3.89 -10.08
C VAL A 108 0.44 5.12 -10.52
N ASP A 109 0.93 5.81 -11.54
CA ASP A 109 0.28 6.88 -12.29
C ASP A 109 -1.06 6.40 -12.87
N ARG A 110 -1.04 5.28 -13.61
CA ARG A 110 -2.23 4.66 -14.21
C ARG A 110 -3.25 4.21 -13.16
N VAL A 111 -2.77 3.71 -12.02
CA VAL A 111 -3.62 3.35 -10.89
C VAL A 111 -4.26 4.59 -10.27
N ALA A 112 -3.49 5.66 -10.07
CA ALA A 112 -4.00 6.93 -9.54
C ALA A 112 -5.04 7.55 -10.48
N ASP A 113 -4.77 7.57 -11.78
CA ASP A 113 -5.70 8.06 -12.80
C ASP A 113 -7.01 7.28 -12.80
N ALA A 114 -6.96 5.94 -12.73
CA ALA A 114 -8.14 5.10 -12.64
C ALA A 114 -8.96 5.38 -11.37
N VAL A 115 -8.30 5.53 -10.22
CA VAL A 115 -8.96 5.88 -8.96
C VAL A 115 -9.63 7.26 -9.04
N ALA A 116 -8.94 8.25 -9.60
CA ALA A 116 -9.48 9.59 -9.79
C ALA A 116 -10.69 9.59 -10.72
N ALA A 117 -10.57 8.92 -11.87
CA ALA A 117 -11.61 8.91 -12.89
C ALA A 117 -12.95 8.37 -12.36
N ILE A 118 -12.90 7.23 -11.66
CA ILE A 118 -14.06 6.58 -11.04
C ILE A 118 -14.68 7.49 -9.97
N HIS A 119 -13.86 8.19 -9.18
CA HIS A 119 -14.34 9.00 -8.07
C HIS A 119 -14.94 10.34 -8.53
N LEU A 120 -14.37 10.96 -9.56
CA LEU A 120 -14.71 12.31 -9.99
C LEU A 120 -15.79 12.35 -11.08
N TYR A 121 -15.80 11.41 -12.03
CA TYR A 121 -16.64 11.53 -13.24
C TYR A 121 -17.80 10.54 -13.31
N GLY A 122 -18.04 9.77 -12.25
CA GLY A 122 -19.20 8.91 -12.11
C GLY A 122 -18.93 7.43 -12.38
N PRO A 123 -19.98 6.61 -12.43
CA PRO A 123 -19.83 5.17 -12.48
C PRO A 123 -19.21 4.72 -13.81
N PRO A 124 -18.38 3.66 -13.80
CA PRO A 124 -17.85 3.01 -15.00
C PRO A 124 -18.95 2.53 -15.98
N PRO A 125 -18.61 2.21 -17.24
CA PRO A 125 -17.27 1.97 -17.79
C PRO A 125 -16.56 3.26 -18.23
N MET A 126 -15.23 3.24 -18.25
CA MET A 126 -14.42 4.41 -18.62
C MET A 126 -13.20 4.05 -19.47
N VAL A 127 -12.76 4.99 -20.30
CA VAL A 127 -11.43 5.00 -20.91
C VAL A 127 -10.67 6.22 -20.41
N ILE A 128 -9.43 6.04 -19.97
CA ILE A 128 -8.52 7.15 -19.68
C ILE A 128 -7.46 7.20 -20.77
N VAL A 129 -7.17 8.39 -21.26
CA VAL A 129 -6.13 8.65 -22.26
C VAL A 129 -5.12 9.62 -21.65
N ASP A 130 -4.02 9.09 -21.14
CA ASP A 130 -2.90 9.90 -20.63
C ASP A 130 -1.89 10.19 -21.74
N MET A 131 -1.74 11.46 -22.07
CA MET A 131 -0.86 11.97 -23.13
C MET A 131 0.43 12.57 -22.54
N GLY A 132 1.16 11.75 -21.79
CA GLY A 132 2.46 12.05 -21.22
C GLY A 132 3.65 11.68 -22.12
N THR A 133 4.70 11.11 -21.52
CA THR A 133 5.90 10.62 -22.21
C THR A 133 5.55 9.53 -23.22
N GLY A 134 4.70 8.59 -22.80
CA GLY A 134 3.93 7.72 -23.69
C GLY A 134 2.50 8.24 -23.80
N THR A 135 1.77 7.81 -24.82
CA THR A 135 0.30 7.93 -24.84
C THR A 135 -0.28 6.61 -24.36
N VAL A 136 -0.87 6.63 -23.18
CA VAL A 136 -1.41 5.46 -22.49
C VAL A 136 -2.93 5.49 -22.54
N PHE A 137 -3.53 4.34 -22.83
CA PHE A 137 -4.97 4.13 -22.84
C PHE A 137 -5.30 3.09 -21.77
N ASP A 138 -6.18 3.44 -20.84
CA ASP A 138 -6.63 2.55 -19.76
C ASP A 138 -8.12 2.27 -19.87
N GLY A 139 -8.51 1.00 -19.83
CA GLY A 139 -9.89 0.55 -19.86
C GLY A 139 -10.38 0.12 -18.48
N ILE A 140 -11.52 0.67 -18.07
CA ILE A 140 -12.19 0.35 -16.80
C ILE A 140 -13.55 -0.27 -17.12
N SER A 141 -13.79 -1.49 -16.61
CA SER A 141 -15.03 -2.23 -16.84
C SER A 141 -16.23 -1.58 -16.14
N LYS A 142 -17.46 -2.01 -16.47
CA LYS A 142 -18.69 -1.53 -15.82
C LYS A 142 -18.72 -1.78 -14.31
N GLU A 143 -18.02 -2.82 -13.86
CA GLU A 143 -17.88 -3.20 -12.46
C GLU A 143 -16.85 -2.34 -11.72
N GLY A 144 -16.08 -1.51 -12.43
CA GLY A 144 -14.97 -0.73 -11.88
C GLY A 144 -13.66 -1.50 -11.78
N ASP A 145 -13.55 -2.63 -12.49
CA ASP A 145 -12.30 -3.38 -12.58
C ASP A 145 -11.38 -2.71 -13.62
N TYR A 146 -10.12 -2.50 -13.24
CA TYR A 146 -9.08 -2.04 -14.16
C TYR A 146 -8.65 -3.21 -15.05
N LEU A 147 -8.95 -3.13 -16.34
CA LEU A 147 -8.74 -4.23 -17.28
C LEU A 147 -7.35 -4.21 -17.93
N GLY A 148 -6.66 -3.07 -17.88
CA GLY A 148 -5.46 -2.83 -18.66
C GLY A 148 -5.68 -1.82 -19.78
N GLY A 149 -4.93 -1.96 -20.87
CA GLY A 149 -5.17 -1.17 -22.08
C GLY A 149 -4.01 -1.17 -23.07
N ALA A 150 -3.69 -0.01 -23.63
CA ALA A 150 -2.72 0.13 -24.72
C ALA A 150 -1.70 1.23 -24.46
N ILE A 151 -0.51 1.11 -25.02
CA ILE A 151 0.56 2.11 -24.90
C ILE A 151 1.11 2.41 -26.31
N ALA A 152 1.19 3.69 -26.64
CA ALA A 152 1.78 4.20 -27.86
C ALA A 152 2.87 5.23 -27.56
N PRO A 153 3.79 5.53 -28.51
CA PRO A 153 4.72 6.64 -28.36
C PRO A 153 3.98 7.95 -28.11
N GLY A 154 4.43 8.75 -27.13
CA GLY A 154 3.83 10.05 -26.86
C GLY A 154 4.15 11.10 -27.93
N LEU A 155 3.36 12.18 -27.96
CA LEU A 155 3.50 13.28 -28.94
C LEU A 155 4.94 13.79 -29.03
N GLY A 156 5.55 14.09 -27.87
CA GLY A 156 6.91 14.61 -27.80
C GLY A 156 7.96 13.62 -28.33
N ILE A 157 7.83 12.34 -27.99
CA ILE A 157 8.76 11.29 -28.46
C ILE A 157 8.64 11.10 -29.97
N ALA A 158 7.42 11.01 -30.51
CA ALA A 158 7.20 10.84 -31.95
C ALA A 158 7.78 12.02 -32.75
N THR A 159 7.60 13.22 -32.22
CA THR A 159 8.13 14.46 -32.78
C THR A 159 9.67 14.48 -32.77
N GLU A 160 10.28 14.16 -31.62
CA GLU A 160 11.74 14.13 -31.50
C GLU A 160 12.37 13.04 -32.39
N ALA A 161 11.74 11.86 -32.48
CA ALA A 161 12.21 10.79 -33.36
C ALA A 161 12.24 11.21 -34.84
N LEU A 162 11.27 12.01 -35.27
CA LEU A 162 11.22 12.55 -36.62
C LEU A 162 12.38 13.50 -36.89
N PHE A 163 12.72 14.38 -35.94
CA PHE A 163 13.82 15.34 -36.09
C PHE A 163 15.20 14.71 -35.98
N GLN A 164 15.38 13.72 -35.11
CA GLN A 164 16.66 13.05 -34.95
C GLN A 164 17.03 12.20 -36.17
N ARG A 165 16.04 11.66 -36.89
CA ARG A 165 16.28 10.73 -38.01
C ARG A 165 16.14 11.35 -39.39
N ALA A 166 15.59 12.56 -39.52
CA ALA A 166 15.41 13.24 -40.79
C ALA A 166 16.33 14.47 -40.92
N ALA A 167 17.33 14.38 -41.81
CA ALA A 167 18.40 15.39 -41.95
C ALA A 167 17.96 16.82 -42.33
N LYS A 168 16.70 17.02 -42.78
CA LYS A 168 16.19 18.32 -43.25
C LYS A 168 14.95 18.81 -42.50
N LEU A 169 14.56 18.16 -41.41
CA LEU A 169 13.44 18.61 -40.59
C LEU A 169 13.96 19.39 -39.39
N HIS A 170 13.35 20.54 -39.13
CA HIS A 170 13.67 21.40 -38.00
C HIS A 170 12.61 21.25 -36.92
N ARG A 171 13.01 21.42 -35.65
CA ARG A 171 12.08 21.40 -34.53
C ARG A 171 10.98 22.44 -34.73
N VAL A 172 9.73 21.99 -34.61
CA VAL A 172 8.55 22.85 -34.62
C VAL A 172 7.80 22.73 -33.32
N GLU A 173 7.31 23.87 -32.83
CA GLU A 173 6.37 23.91 -31.73
C GLU A 173 5.05 23.24 -32.16
N LEU A 174 4.50 22.38 -31.32
CA LEU A 174 3.25 21.70 -31.59
C LEU A 174 2.09 22.62 -31.17
N VAL A 175 1.42 23.16 -32.18
CA VAL A 175 0.21 23.98 -32.02
C VAL A 175 -0.89 23.43 -32.90
N ARG A 176 -2.13 23.83 -32.64
CA ARG A 176 -3.28 23.47 -33.46
C ARG A 176 -3.02 23.82 -34.94
N PRO A 177 -3.02 22.83 -35.86
CA PRO A 177 -2.87 23.10 -37.29
C PRO A 177 -4.09 23.84 -37.84
N LYS A 178 -3.87 24.81 -38.75
CA LYS A 178 -4.97 25.54 -39.42
C LYS A 178 -5.67 24.70 -40.50
N SER A 179 -4.97 23.71 -41.05
CA SER A 179 -5.46 22.84 -42.12
C SER A 179 -4.73 21.50 -42.12
N ALA A 180 -5.41 20.45 -42.57
CA ALA A 180 -4.82 19.12 -42.72
C ALA A 180 -3.69 19.07 -43.77
N ILE A 181 -3.75 19.90 -44.80
CA ILE A 181 -2.69 20.00 -45.81
C ILE A 181 -1.82 21.21 -45.46
N GLY A 182 -0.60 20.96 -44.96
CA GLY A 182 0.38 22.01 -44.70
C GLY A 182 1.00 22.54 -45.99
N ARG A 183 1.23 23.86 -46.06
CA ARG A 183 1.80 24.54 -47.24
C ARG A 183 3.29 24.80 -47.13
N ASN A 184 3.87 24.47 -45.99
CA ASN A 184 5.31 24.45 -45.75
C ASN A 184 5.66 23.26 -44.84
N THR A 185 6.96 22.98 -44.69
CA THR A 185 7.45 21.85 -43.90
C THR A 185 6.97 21.88 -42.45
N GLY A 186 6.95 23.06 -41.82
CA GLY A 186 6.51 23.18 -40.43
C GLY A 186 5.04 22.85 -40.26
N GLU A 187 4.18 23.44 -41.11
CA GLU A 187 2.75 23.13 -41.14
C GLU A 187 2.47 21.67 -41.47
N ALA A 188 3.24 21.05 -42.37
CA ALA A 188 3.08 19.65 -42.74
C ALA A 188 3.43 18.71 -41.56
N VAL A 189 4.51 19.01 -40.83
CA VAL A 189 4.89 18.26 -39.63
C VAL A 189 3.85 18.45 -38.51
N GLN A 190 3.43 19.69 -38.24
CA GLN A 190 2.39 19.97 -37.24
C GLN A 190 1.09 19.23 -37.55
N SER A 191 0.63 19.32 -38.80
CA SER A 191 -0.58 18.64 -39.27
C SER A 191 -0.48 17.12 -39.09
N GLY A 192 0.61 16.52 -39.61
CA GLY A 192 0.79 15.08 -39.56
C GLY A 192 0.90 14.53 -38.13
N ILE A 193 1.53 15.27 -37.23
CA ILE A 193 1.65 14.86 -35.82
C ILE A 193 0.32 15.04 -35.10
N VAL A 194 -0.27 16.24 -35.13
CA VAL A 194 -1.50 16.51 -34.35
C VAL A 194 -2.67 15.68 -34.86
N PHE A 195 -3.00 15.74 -36.15
CA PHE A 195 -4.11 14.96 -36.69
C PHE A 195 -3.82 13.46 -36.74
N GLY A 196 -2.55 13.07 -36.87
CA GLY A 196 -2.16 11.66 -36.76
C GLY A 196 -2.45 11.10 -35.36
N PHE A 197 -2.16 11.85 -34.31
CA PHE A 197 -2.47 11.46 -32.94
C PHE A 197 -3.96 11.56 -32.61
N VAL A 198 -4.70 12.51 -33.18
CA VAL A 198 -6.17 12.49 -33.13
C VAL A 198 -6.70 11.18 -33.69
N GLY A 199 -6.25 10.76 -34.87
CA GLY A 199 -6.64 9.48 -35.47
C GLY A 199 -6.22 8.26 -34.63
N LEU A 200 -5.06 8.31 -33.97
CA LEU A 200 -4.63 7.27 -33.02
C LEU A 200 -5.61 7.18 -31.85
N VAL A 201 -5.93 8.32 -31.21
CA VAL A 201 -6.84 8.38 -30.06
C VAL A 201 -8.23 7.90 -30.46
N GLU A 202 -8.82 8.45 -31.51
CA GLU A 202 -10.13 8.01 -32.03
C GLU A 202 -10.16 6.53 -32.38
N GLY A 203 -9.09 6.02 -33.00
CA GLY A 203 -8.98 4.64 -33.42
C GLY A 203 -8.89 3.65 -32.25
N ILE A 204 -8.10 3.97 -31.21
CA ILE A 204 -7.95 3.11 -30.03
C ILE A 204 -9.19 3.21 -29.14
N VAL A 205 -9.68 4.43 -28.86
CA VAL A 205 -10.89 4.63 -28.07
C VAL A 205 -12.10 3.96 -28.74
N GLY A 206 -12.23 4.06 -30.07
CA GLY A 206 -13.29 3.38 -30.80
C GLY A 206 -13.28 1.85 -30.62
N ARG A 207 -12.10 1.23 -30.53
CA ARG A 207 -11.97 -0.21 -30.23
C ARG A 207 -12.34 -0.51 -28.79
N PHE A 208 -11.89 0.32 -27.84
CA PHE A 208 -12.24 0.14 -26.42
C PHE A 208 -13.76 0.28 -26.21
N LYS A 209 -14.42 1.22 -26.89
CA LYS A 209 -15.89 1.37 -26.84
C LYS A 209 -16.63 0.17 -27.44
N GLN A 210 -16.05 -0.56 -28.39
CA GLN A 210 -16.65 -1.81 -28.90
C GLN A 210 -16.62 -2.92 -27.83
N GLU A 211 -15.61 -2.93 -26.97
CA GLU A 211 -15.47 -3.92 -25.89
C GLU A 211 -16.24 -3.52 -24.62
N LEU A 212 -16.20 -2.24 -24.24
CA LEU A 212 -16.77 -1.71 -22.99
C LEU A 212 -18.24 -1.24 -23.13
N GLY A 213 -18.62 -0.84 -24.35
CA GLY A 213 -19.93 -0.32 -24.70
C GLY A 213 -19.89 1.12 -25.24
N PRO A 214 -20.90 1.53 -26.03
CA PRO A 214 -20.90 2.84 -26.71
C PRO A 214 -20.96 4.04 -25.74
N ASP A 215 -21.59 3.87 -24.58
CA ASP A 215 -21.75 4.91 -23.56
C ASP A 215 -20.53 5.06 -22.62
N THR A 216 -19.41 4.42 -22.95
CA THR A 216 -18.17 4.50 -22.15
C THR A 216 -17.63 5.93 -22.16
N LYS A 217 -17.45 6.50 -20.97
CA LYS A 217 -16.92 7.85 -20.79
C LYS A 217 -15.40 7.89 -21.02
N VAL A 218 -14.90 8.93 -21.66
CA VAL A 218 -13.49 9.07 -22.05
C VAL A 218 -12.90 10.30 -21.38
N ILE A 219 -11.87 10.10 -20.57
CA ILE A 219 -11.17 11.15 -19.83
C ILE A 219 -9.77 11.34 -20.43
N GLY A 220 -9.43 12.56 -20.83
CA GLY A 220 -8.09 12.94 -21.27
C GLY A 220 -7.26 13.56 -20.14
N THR A 221 -6.00 13.16 -20.01
CA THR A 221 -5.01 13.76 -19.08
C THR A 221 -3.63 13.86 -19.75
N GLY A 222 -2.68 14.49 -19.07
CA GLY A 222 -1.32 14.67 -19.56
C GLY A 222 -1.13 15.97 -20.34
N GLY A 223 0.14 16.30 -20.60
CA GLY A 223 0.55 17.64 -21.08
C GLY A 223 0.06 18.01 -22.49
N TYR A 224 -0.42 17.03 -23.27
CA TYR A 224 -0.93 17.25 -24.62
C TYR A 224 -2.45 17.03 -24.74
N ALA A 225 -3.16 16.71 -23.66
CA ALA A 225 -4.59 16.42 -23.69
C ALA A 225 -5.42 17.56 -24.29
N ASP A 226 -5.21 18.79 -23.81
CA ASP A 226 -5.93 19.98 -24.29
C ASP A 226 -5.75 20.23 -25.78
N LEU A 227 -4.55 19.94 -26.32
CA LEU A 227 -4.27 20.13 -27.74
C LEU A 227 -5.08 19.15 -28.59
N ILE A 228 -5.13 17.88 -28.16
CA ILE A 228 -5.82 16.82 -28.91
C ILE A 228 -7.33 16.92 -28.75
N ALA A 229 -7.84 17.18 -27.53
CA ALA A 229 -9.27 17.30 -27.24
C ALA A 229 -9.96 18.43 -28.02
N ARG A 230 -9.21 19.44 -28.49
CA ARG A 230 -9.76 20.51 -29.35
C ARG A 230 -10.02 20.09 -30.80
N GLU A 231 -9.48 18.94 -31.22
CA GLU A 231 -9.61 18.41 -32.58
C GLU A 231 -10.47 17.15 -32.66
N THR A 232 -11.04 16.67 -31.55
CA THR A 232 -11.88 15.47 -31.53
C THR A 232 -12.97 15.54 -30.46
N ASP A 233 -14.13 14.97 -30.78
CA ASP A 233 -15.27 14.86 -29.86
C ASP A 233 -15.25 13.53 -29.06
N VAL A 234 -14.20 12.70 -29.23
CA VAL A 234 -14.14 11.40 -28.56
C VAL A 234 -13.76 11.49 -27.08
N ILE A 235 -13.17 12.62 -26.65
CA ILE A 235 -12.79 12.88 -25.26
C ILE A 235 -13.91 13.70 -24.62
N ASP A 236 -14.55 13.15 -23.59
CA ASP A 236 -15.69 13.79 -22.93
C ASP A 236 -15.25 14.85 -21.93
N GLU A 237 -14.16 14.60 -21.20
CA GLU A 237 -13.62 15.49 -20.17
C GLU A 237 -12.09 15.54 -20.23
N VAL A 238 -11.50 16.69 -19.92
CA VAL A 238 -10.04 16.84 -19.78
C VAL A 238 -9.72 17.29 -18.36
N ASN A 239 -8.80 16.59 -17.71
CA ASN A 239 -8.24 17.00 -16.42
C ASN A 239 -6.74 16.69 -16.38
N VAL A 240 -5.94 17.74 -16.42
CA VAL A 240 -4.47 17.65 -16.44
C VAL A 240 -3.85 17.30 -15.08
N ASP A 241 -4.61 17.42 -14.00
CA ASP A 241 -4.21 17.11 -12.62
C ASP A 241 -4.79 15.76 -12.14
N LEU A 242 -5.30 14.92 -13.06
CA LEU A 242 -5.99 13.67 -12.74
C LEU A 242 -5.16 12.75 -11.82
N THR A 243 -3.86 12.64 -12.09
CA THR A 243 -2.94 11.81 -11.32
C THR A 243 -2.78 12.34 -9.89
N LEU A 244 -2.67 13.66 -9.73
CA LEU A 244 -2.56 14.30 -8.40
C LEU A 244 -3.85 14.12 -7.58
N GLU A 245 -5.01 14.27 -8.22
CA GLU A 245 -6.31 13.96 -7.59
C GLU A 245 -6.39 12.49 -7.17
N GLY A 246 -5.91 11.59 -8.02
CA GLY A 246 -5.82 10.16 -7.74
C GLY A 246 -4.96 9.87 -6.51
N LEU A 247 -3.77 10.46 -6.44
CA LEU A 247 -2.88 10.35 -5.29
C LEU A 247 -3.53 10.88 -4.01
N ARG A 248 -4.23 12.02 -4.07
CA ARG A 248 -4.99 12.54 -2.92
C ARG A 248 -6.09 11.56 -2.50
N ILE A 249 -6.89 11.05 -3.43
CA ILE A 249 -7.99 10.12 -3.12
C ILE A 249 -7.42 8.85 -2.50
N ILE A 250 -6.32 8.31 -3.04
CA ILE A 250 -5.61 7.17 -2.46
C ILE A 250 -5.12 7.52 -1.04
N PHE A 251 -4.53 8.70 -0.85
CA PHE A 251 -4.13 9.15 0.47
C PHE A 251 -5.32 9.17 1.44
N ASP A 252 -6.44 9.77 1.06
CA ASP A 252 -7.67 9.84 1.85
C ASP A 252 -8.21 8.44 2.20
N MET A 253 -8.13 7.47 1.28
CA MET A 253 -8.51 6.07 1.56
C MET A 253 -7.63 5.38 2.60
N ASN A 254 -6.40 5.89 2.77
CA ASN A 254 -5.43 5.41 3.74
C ASN A 254 -5.29 6.39 4.93
N ARG A 255 -6.02 7.52 4.95
CA ARG A 255 -6.00 8.53 6.00
C ARG A 255 -6.75 8.05 7.22
N GLY A 256 -6.18 8.24 8.40
CA GLY A 256 -6.69 7.63 9.65
C GLY A 256 -6.28 6.17 9.83
N ARG A 257 -5.64 5.55 8.84
CA ARG A 257 -4.65 4.51 9.08
C ARG A 257 -3.30 5.21 9.22
N GLU A 258 -3.03 5.78 10.40
CA GLU A 258 -1.67 5.59 10.89
C GLU A 258 -1.42 4.09 10.73
N MET A 259 -0.49 3.72 9.86
CA MET A 259 -0.23 2.33 9.50
C MET A 259 0.30 1.64 10.76
N TYR A 260 -0.63 1.18 11.59
CA TYR A 260 -0.46 0.38 12.80
C TYR A 260 0.72 0.83 13.63
N ASN A 261 0.64 2.03 14.22
CA ASN A 261 1.80 2.70 14.79
C ASN A 261 2.46 1.90 15.94
N LEU A 262 3.34 0.98 15.58
CA LEU A 262 4.24 0.25 16.45
C LEU A 262 5.57 1.01 16.56
N THR A 263 5.59 2.30 16.21
CA THR A 263 6.80 3.13 16.28
C THR A 263 7.43 3.02 17.66
N ASP A 264 8.73 2.75 17.65
CA ASP A 264 9.58 2.55 18.82
C ASP A 264 9.19 1.36 19.73
N ARG A 265 8.29 0.47 19.27
CA ARG A 265 8.01 -0.79 19.95
C ARG A 265 9.06 -1.83 19.55
N ASN A 266 9.93 -2.18 20.49
CA ASN A 266 10.79 -3.35 20.38
C ASN A 266 9.94 -4.63 20.45
N VAL A 267 9.99 -5.45 19.40
CA VAL A 267 9.28 -6.73 19.32
C VAL A 267 10.27 -7.83 19.01
N VAL A 268 10.25 -8.90 19.79
CA VAL A 268 11.01 -10.11 19.46
C VAL A 268 10.13 -11.02 18.62
N LEU A 269 10.53 -11.30 17.38
CA LEU A 269 9.85 -12.27 16.50
C LEU A 269 10.55 -13.62 16.55
N GLY A 270 9.92 -14.57 17.21
CA GLY A 270 10.31 -15.97 17.24
C GLY A 270 9.78 -16.76 16.05
N VAL A 271 10.65 -17.44 15.32
CA VAL A 271 10.28 -18.26 14.16
C VAL A 271 10.64 -19.72 14.41
N SER A 272 9.64 -20.62 14.38
CA SER A 272 9.84 -22.06 14.57
C SER A 272 9.78 -22.85 13.25
N GLY A 273 10.30 -24.09 13.27
CA GLY A 273 10.48 -24.93 12.08
C GLY A 273 9.19 -25.48 11.49
N SER A 274 8.45 -24.65 10.78
CA SER A 274 7.21 -24.99 10.07
C SER A 274 7.29 -24.55 8.61
N VAL A 275 6.56 -25.23 7.72
CA VAL A 275 6.39 -24.78 6.32
C VAL A 275 5.85 -23.35 6.27
N ALA A 276 5.07 -22.92 7.27
CA ALA A 276 4.57 -21.55 7.37
C ALA A 276 5.66 -20.49 7.66
N ALA A 277 6.93 -20.87 7.88
CA ALA A 277 8.01 -19.94 8.17
C ALA A 277 8.22 -18.88 7.08
N TYR A 278 7.87 -19.15 5.80
CA TYR A 278 7.92 -18.13 4.75
C TYR A 278 6.98 -16.94 5.03
N LYS A 279 5.83 -17.17 5.68
CA LYS A 279 4.91 -16.09 6.08
C LYS A 279 5.51 -15.19 7.15
N ALA A 280 6.46 -15.69 7.93
CA ALA A 280 7.14 -14.89 8.95
C ALA A 280 8.00 -13.78 8.32
N ALA A 281 8.50 -13.96 7.10
CA ALA A 281 9.21 -12.91 6.37
C ALA A 281 8.28 -11.75 5.97
N ASP A 282 7.07 -12.04 5.46
CA ASP A 282 6.04 -11.02 5.19
C ASP A 282 5.62 -10.29 6.47
N LEU A 283 5.40 -11.05 7.56
CA LEU A 283 5.11 -10.50 8.88
C LEU A 283 6.22 -9.58 9.38
N ALA A 284 7.49 -9.98 9.28
CA ALA A 284 8.63 -9.16 9.70
C ALA A 284 8.73 -7.86 8.89
N SER A 285 8.52 -7.93 7.57
CA SER A 285 8.47 -6.77 6.69
C SER A 285 7.37 -5.79 7.10
N LYS A 286 6.13 -6.27 7.24
CA LYS A 286 4.97 -5.43 7.60
C LYS A 286 5.08 -4.83 9.00
N LEU A 287 5.61 -5.57 9.97
CA LEU A 287 5.85 -5.03 11.31
C LEU A 287 6.93 -3.92 11.29
N THR A 288 7.97 -4.09 10.48
CA THR A 288 9.02 -3.06 10.30
C THR A 288 8.45 -1.82 9.60
N GLN A 289 7.63 -2.00 8.56
CA GLN A 289 6.92 -0.90 7.88
C GLN A 289 6.00 -0.13 8.84
N ALA A 290 5.38 -0.85 9.78
CA ALA A 290 4.56 -0.31 10.86
C ALA A 290 5.36 0.38 11.99
N GLY A 291 6.68 0.49 11.86
CA GLY A 291 7.56 1.23 12.79
C GLY A 291 8.14 0.40 13.95
N ALA A 292 7.83 -0.90 14.03
CA ALA A 292 8.36 -1.77 15.08
C ALA A 292 9.87 -1.99 14.90
N ARG A 293 10.61 -2.03 16.01
CA ARG A 293 12.02 -2.46 16.04
C ARG A 293 12.06 -3.97 16.26
N LEU A 294 12.31 -4.74 15.20
CA LEU A 294 12.28 -6.20 15.26
C LEU A 294 13.65 -6.83 15.53
N ASP A 295 13.73 -7.61 16.60
CA ASP A 295 14.79 -8.58 16.81
C ASP A 295 14.25 -9.98 16.51
N VAL A 296 14.80 -10.63 15.48
CA VAL A 296 14.29 -11.92 15.00
C VAL A 296 15.10 -13.07 15.59
N VAL A 297 14.42 -14.06 16.16
CA VAL A 297 15.03 -15.27 16.72
C VAL A 297 14.46 -16.50 16.01
N LEU A 298 15.29 -17.19 15.23
CA LEU A 298 14.92 -18.43 14.57
C LEU A 298 15.35 -19.62 15.42
N THR A 299 14.52 -20.65 15.51
CA THR A 299 14.99 -21.96 15.96
C THR A 299 15.92 -22.58 14.90
N PRO A 300 16.83 -23.51 15.26
CA PRO A 300 17.65 -24.23 14.28
C PRO A 300 16.83 -24.93 13.18
N ALA A 301 15.61 -25.39 13.51
CA ALA A 301 14.70 -25.99 12.54
C ALA A 301 14.11 -24.94 11.58
N ALA A 302 13.78 -23.73 12.06
CA ALA A 302 13.28 -22.65 11.21
C ALA A 302 14.32 -22.18 10.19
N ALA A 303 15.59 -22.12 10.59
CA ALA A 303 16.70 -21.75 9.72
C ALA A 303 16.88 -22.68 8.52
N ARG A 304 16.28 -23.90 8.53
CA ARG A 304 16.24 -24.81 7.38
C ARG A 304 15.16 -24.49 6.36
N PHE A 305 14.12 -23.74 6.76
CA PHE A 305 13.03 -23.31 5.87
C PHE A 305 13.27 -21.92 5.30
N VAL A 306 13.74 -20.99 6.14
CA VAL A 306 14.02 -19.59 5.76
C VAL A 306 15.31 -19.18 6.42
N THR A 307 16.21 -18.57 5.65
CA THR A 307 17.54 -18.20 6.16
C THR A 307 17.47 -16.93 7.02
N PRO A 308 18.35 -16.77 8.02
CA PRO A 308 18.44 -15.55 8.82
C PRO A 308 18.67 -14.29 7.96
N LEU A 309 19.35 -14.43 6.82
CA LEU A 309 19.63 -13.32 5.90
C LEU A 309 18.34 -12.66 5.38
N THR A 310 17.29 -13.42 5.09
CA THR A 310 15.99 -12.87 4.67
C THR A 310 15.46 -11.88 5.69
N PHE A 311 15.53 -12.23 6.97
CA PHE A 311 15.07 -11.38 8.06
C PHE A 311 15.98 -10.17 8.23
N GLN A 312 17.30 -10.34 8.14
CA GLN A 312 18.25 -9.23 8.22
C GLN A 312 18.01 -8.17 7.15
N SER A 313 17.73 -8.59 5.92
CA SER A 313 17.45 -7.68 4.80
C SER A 313 16.16 -6.88 5.00
N VAL A 314 15.09 -7.50 5.54
CA VAL A 314 13.79 -6.81 5.68
C VAL A 314 13.68 -5.99 6.97
N THR A 315 14.38 -6.36 8.04
CA THR A 315 14.35 -5.61 9.32
C THR A 315 15.50 -4.62 9.46
N GLY A 316 16.56 -4.75 8.66
CA GLY A 316 17.81 -4.00 8.84
C GLY A 316 18.57 -4.38 10.12
N ARG A 317 18.19 -5.47 10.79
CA ARG A 317 18.70 -5.88 12.10
C ARG A 317 19.14 -7.33 12.09
N ARG A 318 20.09 -7.70 12.96
CA ARG A 318 20.58 -9.07 13.06
C ARG A 318 19.44 -10.02 13.41
N ALA A 319 19.36 -11.13 12.67
CA ALA A 319 18.56 -12.29 13.03
C ALA A 319 19.43 -13.33 13.76
N TYR A 320 18.94 -13.85 14.87
CA TYR A 320 19.64 -14.74 15.80
C TYR A 320 19.17 -16.19 15.63
N VAL A 321 20.08 -17.15 15.82
CA VAL A 321 19.76 -18.59 15.73
C VAL A 321 20.40 -19.37 16.87
N ASP A 322 21.72 -19.24 17.01
CA ASP A 322 22.50 -19.97 18.00
C ASP A 322 22.52 -19.22 19.34
N MET A 323 22.24 -19.94 20.43
CA MET A 323 22.26 -19.40 21.79
C MET A 323 23.68 -19.22 22.34
N PHE A 324 24.69 -19.85 21.73
CA PHE A 324 26.10 -19.76 22.11
C PHE A 324 26.90 -18.79 21.23
N ASP A 325 26.21 -17.98 20.42
CA ASP A 325 26.86 -17.04 19.50
C ASP A 325 27.55 -15.89 20.28
N THR A 326 28.87 -16.01 20.44
CA THR A 326 29.73 -15.07 21.17
C THR A 326 30.09 -13.82 20.37
N ALA A 327 29.72 -13.73 19.07
CA ALA A 327 30.09 -12.62 18.21
C ALA A 327 29.36 -11.30 18.56
N SER A 328 28.42 -11.34 19.51
CA SER A 328 27.62 -10.17 19.93
C SER A 328 28.25 -9.35 21.05
N GLY A 329 29.31 -9.83 21.72
CA GLY A 329 29.98 -9.14 22.83
C GLY A 329 29.14 -9.00 24.12
N ALA A 330 27.86 -9.39 24.10
CA ALA A 330 26.98 -9.42 25.24
C ALA A 330 27.02 -10.81 25.91
N SER A 331 27.35 -10.86 27.20
CA SER A 331 27.47 -12.13 27.94
C SER A 331 26.15 -12.91 28.07
N GLU A 332 25.00 -12.26 27.84
CA GLU A 332 23.65 -12.83 28.06
C GLU A 332 22.62 -12.30 27.03
N LEU A 333 22.86 -12.54 25.74
CA LEU A 333 22.04 -12.01 24.64
C LEU A 333 20.52 -12.28 24.77
N HIS A 334 20.13 -13.47 25.22
CA HIS A 334 18.72 -13.85 25.38
C HIS A 334 18.02 -13.04 26.48
N VAL A 335 18.73 -12.73 27.57
CA VAL A 335 18.23 -11.86 28.65
C VAL A 335 18.09 -10.42 28.14
N GLU A 336 19.03 -9.96 27.34
CA GLU A 336 18.99 -8.62 26.74
C GLU A 336 17.80 -8.45 25.79
N LEU A 337 17.57 -9.42 24.88
CA LEU A 337 16.41 -9.44 24.00
C LEU A 337 15.10 -9.49 24.80
N ALA A 338 15.03 -10.38 25.79
CA ALA A 338 13.88 -10.53 26.67
C ALA A 338 13.56 -9.24 27.45
N ARG A 339 14.58 -8.53 27.96
CA ARG A 339 14.42 -7.30 28.73
C ARG A 339 14.00 -6.11 27.87
N ARG A 340 14.46 -6.06 26.61
CA ARG A 340 14.14 -4.96 25.68
C ARG A 340 12.77 -5.13 25.02
N ALA A 341 12.29 -6.36 24.91
CA ALA A 341 11.02 -6.67 24.27
C ALA A 341 9.86 -5.95 24.99
N HIS A 342 9.01 -5.28 24.23
CA HIS A 342 7.66 -4.89 24.67
C HIS A 342 6.65 -6.00 24.41
N ALA A 343 6.94 -6.91 23.47
CA ALA A 343 6.21 -8.16 23.25
C ALA A 343 7.12 -9.21 22.63
N VAL A 344 6.83 -10.49 22.89
CA VAL A 344 7.44 -11.63 22.21
C VAL A 344 6.38 -12.32 21.36
N LEU A 345 6.56 -12.31 20.04
CA LEU A 345 5.64 -12.91 19.08
C LEU A 345 6.27 -14.16 18.48
N VAL A 346 5.65 -15.34 18.66
CA VAL A 346 6.14 -16.61 18.11
C VAL A 346 5.26 -17.04 16.94
N ALA A 347 5.77 -16.87 15.73
CA ALA A 347 5.00 -16.93 14.50
C ALA A 347 5.87 -17.40 13.31
N PRO A 348 5.69 -18.64 12.81
CA PRO A 348 4.85 -19.71 13.35
C PRO A 348 5.38 -20.28 14.66
N ALA A 349 4.49 -20.90 15.44
CA ALA A 349 4.81 -21.73 16.61
C ALA A 349 4.44 -23.21 16.35
N THR A 350 5.44 -24.08 16.29
CA THR A 350 5.25 -25.54 16.18
C THR A 350 4.88 -26.15 17.53
N ALA A 351 4.34 -27.37 17.51
CA ALA A 351 4.00 -28.12 18.73
C ALA A 351 5.19 -28.22 19.70
N THR A 352 6.40 -28.45 19.19
CA THR A 352 7.64 -28.51 19.99
C THR A 352 7.95 -27.18 20.66
N THR A 353 7.88 -26.06 19.93
CA THR A 353 8.13 -24.73 20.52
C THR A 353 7.07 -24.39 21.57
N ILE A 354 5.80 -24.71 21.32
CA ILE A 354 4.70 -24.51 22.28
C ILE A 354 4.95 -25.33 23.55
N ALA A 355 5.31 -26.61 23.42
CA ALA A 355 5.63 -27.47 24.56
C ALA A 355 6.81 -26.93 25.39
N ARG A 356 7.89 -26.50 24.74
CA ARG A 356 9.06 -25.92 25.41
C ARG A 356 8.70 -24.69 26.25
N ILE A 357 7.95 -23.75 25.67
CA ILE A 357 7.51 -22.55 26.38
C ILE A 357 6.55 -22.92 27.53
N ALA A 358 5.61 -23.84 27.29
CA ALA A 358 4.64 -24.27 28.31
C ALA A 358 5.30 -24.97 29.51
N LEU A 359 6.32 -25.78 29.26
CA LEU A 359 7.03 -26.55 30.29
C LEU A 359 8.22 -25.79 30.89
N GLY A 360 8.59 -24.63 30.33
CA GLY A 360 9.76 -23.86 30.78
C GLY A 360 11.10 -24.48 30.38
N LEU A 361 11.14 -25.22 29.27
CA LEU A 361 12.35 -25.85 28.75
C LEU A 361 13.12 -24.85 27.87
N ALA A 362 14.28 -24.41 28.32
CA ALA A 362 15.13 -23.45 27.62
C ALA A 362 16.23 -24.14 26.80
N GLU A 363 15.85 -24.80 25.71
CA GLU A 363 16.75 -25.63 24.89
C GLU A 363 17.28 -24.93 23.62
N ASP A 364 16.73 -23.76 23.28
CA ASP A 364 17.15 -22.95 22.15
C ASP A 364 17.00 -21.45 22.45
N MET A 365 17.60 -20.61 21.61
CA MET A 365 17.60 -19.15 21.79
C MET A 365 16.17 -18.58 21.95
N LEU A 366 15.19 -19.15 21.25
CA LEU A 366 13.81 -18.70 21.29
C LEU A 366 13.13 -19.04 22.62
N SER A 367 13.16 -20.30 23.02
CA SER A 367 12.56 -20.77 24.28
C SER A 367 13.22 -20.14 25.50
N LEU A 368 14.54 -19.93 25.45
CA LEU A 368 15.31 -19.21 26.46
C LEU A 368 14.88 -17.73 26.57
N THR A 369 14.74 -17.03 25.44
CA THR A 369 14.26 -15.63 25.41
C THR A 369 12.80 -15.53 25.91
N ALA A 370 11.95 -16.47 25.51
CA ALA A 370 10.55 -16.54 25.93
C ALA A 370 10.41 -16.84 27.43
N LEU A 371 11.30 -17.64 28.02
CA LEU A 371 11.31 -17.90 29.46
C LEU A 371 11.82 -16.71 30.27
N ALA A 372 12.78 -15.95 29.73
CA ALA A 372 13.40 -14.82 30.42
C ALA A 372 12.57 -13.52 30.36
N THR A 373 11.58 -13.43 29.47
CA THR A 373 10.83 -12.19 29.25
C THR A 373 9.81 -11.90 30.34
N ARG A 374 9.60 -10.61 30.61
CA ARG A 374 8.45 -10.10 31.37
C ARG A 374 7.39 -9.49 30.46
N ALA A 375 7.70 -9.34 29.18
CA ALA A 375 6.78 -8.82 28.19
C ALA A 375 5.68 -9.86 27.90
N PRO A 376 4.48 -9.41 27.46
CA PRO A 376 3.46 -10.32 26.99
C PRO A 376 3.97 -11.19 25.82
N ILE A 377 3.54 -12.45 25.82
CA ILE A 377 3.90 -13.43 24.80
C ILE A 377 2.66 -13.73 23.95
N ILE A 378 2.86 -13.75 22.64
CA ILE A 378 1.85 -14.10 21.65
C ILE A 378 2.36 -15.31 20.88
N ILE A 379 1.53 -16.34 20.72
CA ILE A 379 1.85 -17.57 20.02
C ILE A 379 0.87 -17.77 18.87
N CYS A 380 1.41 -18.03 17.68
CA CYS A 380 0.63 -18.30 16.46
C CYS A 380 0.87 -19.75 16.01
N PRO A 381 0.04 -20.72 16.46
CA PRO A 381 0.25 -22.13 16.15
C PRO A 381 0.21 -22.40 14.63
N ALA A 382 1.09 -23.29 14.16
CA ALA A 382 1.09 -23.73 12.76
C ALA A 382 1.58 -25.18 12.64
N MET A 383 0.66 -26.12 12.42
CA MET A 383 0.93 -27.56 12.38
C MET A 383 -0.21 -28.33 11.70
N ASP A 384 -0.05 -29.63 11.49
CA ASP A 384 -1.13 -30.49 11.00
C ASP A 384 -2.34 -30.50 11.97
N PRO A 385 -3.59 -30.61 11.49
CA PRO A 385 -4.77 -30.59 12.35
C PRO A 385 -4.74 -31.63 13.47
N HIS A 386 -4.29 -32.86 13.19
CA HIS A 386 -4.20 -33.89 14.22
C HIS A 386 -3.16 -33.55 15.29
N MET A 387 -2.07 -32.88 14.91
CA MET A 387 -1.06 -32.41 15.86
C MET A 387 -1.61 -31.27 16.73
N PHE A 388 -2.42 -30.39 16.15
CA PHE A 388 -3.04 -29.30 16.87
C PHE A 388 -4.08 -29.84 17.87
N GLU A 389 -4.96 -30.73 17.42
CA GLU A 389 -6.04 -31.32 18.22
C GLU A 389 -5.55 -32.31 19.29
N HIS A 390 -4.31 -32.78 19.19
CA HIS A 390 -3.71 -33.69 20.16
C HIS A 390 -3.77 -33.13 21.59
N GLU A 391 -4.19 -33.98 22.54
CA GLU A 391 -4.41 -33.58 23.95
C GLU A 391 -3.19 -32.90 24.57
N ALA A 392 -1.98 -33.41 24.31
CA ALA A 392 -0.74 -32.77 24.77
C ALA A 392 -0.59 -31.32 24.28
N THR A 393 -0.86 -31.06 22.99
CA THR A 393 -0.77 -29.70 22.42
C THR A 393 -1.83 -28.79 23.04
N GLN A 394 -3.06 -29.27 23.19
CA GLN A 394 -4.13 -28.51 23.84
C GLN A 394 -3.80 -28.23 25.31
N GLY A 395 -3.32 -29.21 26.06
CA GLY A 395 -2.90 -29.04 27.45
C GLY A 395 -1.77 -28.01 27.62
N HIS A 396 -0.81 -27.97 26.69
CA HIS A 396 0.23 -26.93 26.68
C HIS A 396 -0.36 -25.54 26.38
N LEU A 397 -1.24 -25.42 25.39
CA LEU A 397 -1.90 -24.15 25.05
C LEU A 397 -2.78 -23.64 26.21
N GLU A 398 -3.50 -24.52 26.89
CA GLU A 398 -4.28 -24.18 28.08
C GLU A 398 -3.40 -23.72 29.24
N ALA A 399 -2.27 -24.40 29.49
CA ALA A 399 -1.30 -23.97 30.49
C ALA A 399 -0.74 -22.58 30.17
N LEU A 400 -0.44 -22.30 28.89
CA LEU A 400 0.04 -21.00 28.44
C LEU A 400 -1.02 -19.90 28.59
N ARG A 401 -2.27 -20.16 28.17
CA ARG A 401 -3.39 -19.21 28.36
C ARG A 401 -3.60 -18.85 29.83
N ARG A 402 -3.53 -19.84 30.74
CA ARG A 402 -3.62 -19.58 32.19
C ARG A 402 -2.51 -18.68 32.72
N ARG A 403 -1.36 -18.64 32.05
CA ARG A 403 -0.23 -17.76 32.38
C ARG A 403 -0.29 -16.41 31.66
N GLY A 404 -1.38 -16.10 30.97
CA GLY A 404 -1.56 -14.83 30.26
C GLY A 404 -0.91 -14.77 28.88
N VAL A 405 -0.53 -15.91 28.30
CA VAL A 405 -0.02 -15.98 26.93
C VAL A 405 -1.20 -15.93 25.95
N ASP A 406 -1.11 -15.03 24.99
CA ASP A 406 -2.09 -14.86 23.94
C ASP A 406 -1.87 -15.87 22.81
N VAL A 407 -2.95 -16.54 22.37
CA VAL A 407 -2.89 -17.55 21.31
C VAL A 407 -3.74 -17.08 20.14
N VAL A 408 -3.12 -16.90 18.98
CA VAL A 408 -3.76 -16.42 17.74
C VAL A 408 -3.87 -17.56 16.74
N GLY A 409 -5.10 -17.91 16.37
CA GLY A 409 -5.36 -19.04 15.48
C GLY A 409 -5.21 -20.40 16.17
N PRO A 410 -4.89 -21.46 15.40
CA PRO A 410 -4.74 -21.51 13.94
C PRO A 410 -6.08 -21.47 13.22
N GLU A 411 -6.03 -21.17 11.93
CA GLU A 411 -7.17 -21.12 11.00
C GLU A 411 -7.49 -22.48 10.41
N VAL A 412 -8.72 -22.61 9.91
CA VAL A 412 -9.18 -23.73 9.11
C VAL A 412 -8.81 -23.49 7.64
N GLY A 413 -8.25 -24.50 6.98
CA GLY A 413 -7.99 -24.44 5.54
C GLY A 413 -7.14 -25.59 5.04
N ARG A 414 -6.83 -25.57 3.75
CA ARG A 414 -5.94 -26.55 3.11
C ARG A 414 -4.49 -26.35 3.59
N LEU A 415 -3.86 -27.43 4.06
CA LEU A 415 -2.48 -27.45 4.53
C LEU A 415 -1.53 -28.01 3.46
N ALA A 416 -0.23 -27.84 3.68
CA ALA A 416 0.82 -28.38 2.82
C ALA A 416 0.78 -29.93 2.73
N SER A 417 0.23 -30.61 3.75
CA SER A 417 0.03 -32.07 3.73
C SER A 417 -1.07 -32.53 2.77
N GLY A 418 -1.81 -31.60 2.15
CA GLY A 418 -2.95 -31.89 1.28
C GLY A 418 -4.28 -32.04 2.02
N HIS A 419 -4.25 -32.24 3.35
CA HIS A 419 -5.44 -32.26 4.20
C HIS A 419 -6.02 -30.86 4.40
N SER A 420 -7.31 -30.78 4.72
CA SER A 420 -7.99 -29.55 5.13
C SER A 420 -8.43 -29.69 6.58
N GLY A 421 -8.13 -28.69 7.40
CA GLY A 421 -8.49 -28.71 8.82
C GLY A 421 -7.89 -27.53 9.58
N ARG A 422 -8.05 -27.54 10.90
CA ARG A 422 -7.61 -26.47 11.79
C ARG A 422 -6.13 -26.64 12.15
N GLY A 423 -5.26 -25.81 11.59
CA GLY A 423 -3.82 -25.95 11.78
C GLY A 423 -2.95 -24.98 10.99
N ARG A 424 -3.57 -24.23 10.06
CA ARG A 424 -2.91 -23.21 9.27
C ARG A 424 -2.62 -21.98 10.12
N MET A 425 -1.40 -21.45 10.03
CA MET A 425 -1.05 -20.18 10.68
C MET A 425 -2.03 -19.07 10.27
N SER A 426 -2.49 -18.27 11.24
CA SER A 426 -3.32 -17.09 10.99
C SER A 426 -2.69 -16.13 10.00
N GLU A 427 -3.54 -15.34 9.32
CA GLU A 427 -3.05 -14.35 8.38
C GLU A 427 -2.32 -13.23 9.08
N VAL A 428 -1.36 -12.64 8.35
CA VAL A 428 -0.44 -11.64 8.90
C VAL A 428 -1.19 -10.47 9.53
N ASP A 429 -2.27 -10.00 8.90
CA ASP A 429 -3.06 -8.88 9.40
C ASP A 429 -3.76 -9.21 10.73
N THR A 430 -4.25 -10.44 10.90
CA THR A 430 -4.82 -10.93 12.16
C THR A 430 -3.77 -10.96 13.27
N ILE A 431 -2.56 -11.42 12.96
CA ILE A 431 -1.45 -11.49 13.92
C ILE A 431 -1.01 -10.07 14.33
N MET A 432 -0.92 -9.15 13.38
CA MET A 432 -0.61 -7.74 13.67
C MET A 432 -1.70 -7.10 14.53
N GLY A 433 -2.98 -7.39 14.28
CA GLY A 433 -4.09 -6.94 15.12
C GLY A 433 -3.99 -7.43 16.56
N ALA A 434 -3.69 -8.72 16.74
CA ALA A 434 -3.47 -9.28 18.08
C ALA A 434 -2.28 -8.63 18.79
N LEU A 435 -1.18 -8.36 18.07
CA LEU A 435 -0.02 -7.67 18.65
C LEU A 435 -0.36 -6.25 19.10
N ARG A 436 -1.09 -5.48 18.29
CA ARG A 436 -1.57 -4.14 18.68
C ARG A 436 -2.46 -4.18 19.91
N TYR A 437 -3.44 -5.09 19.91
CA TYR A 437 -4.31 -5.28 21.05
C TYR A 437 -3.52 -5.55 22.33
N VAL A 438 -2.56 -6.47 22.28
CA VAL A 438 -1.73 -6.85 23.45
C VAL A 438 -0.88 -5.68 23.93
N LEU A 439 -0.24 -4.94 23.02
CA LEU A 439 0.58 -3.78 23.36
C LEU A 439 -0.26 -2.57 23.84
N GLY A 440 -1.54 -2.54 23.46
CA GLY A 440 -2.48 -1.47 23.75
C GLY A 440 -3.34 -1.67 25.00
N ARG A 441 -3.30 -2.85 25.64
CA ARG A 441 -4.17 -3.19 26.79
C ARG A 441 -4.15 -2.16 27.91
N ASP A 442 -2.97 -1.63 28.20
CA ASP A 442 -2.73 -0.63 29.25
C ASP A 442 -2.69 0.81 28.68
N GLY A 443 -3.33 1.02 27.53
CA GLY A 443 -3.42 2.31 26.86
C GLY A 443 -4.32 3.31 27.59
N ASP A 444 -4.48 4.49 27.01
CA ASP A 444 -5.21 5.59 27.63
C ASP A 444 -6.72 5.38 27.72
N LEU A 445 -7.26 4.42 26.94
CA LEU A 445 -8.65 3.97 27.04
C LEU A 445 -8.80 2.69 27.87
N ALA A 446 -7.76 2.27 28.59
CA ALA A 446 -7.86 1.17 29.55
C ALA A 446 -9.07 1.37 30.50
N GLU A 447 -9.74 0.27 30.81
CA GLU A 447 -10.95 0.20 31.64
C GLU A 447 -12.20 0.91 31.08
N LYS A 448 -12.11 1.56 29.92
CA LYS A 448 -13.27 2.19 29.26
C LYS A 448 -14.06 1.15 28.47
N LYS A 449 -15.38 1.30 28.48
CA LYS A 449 -16.29 0.54 27.62
C LYS A 449 -16.77 1.43 26.49
N VAL A 450 -16.50 1.03 25.25
CA VAL A 450 -16.86 1.79 24.06
C VAL A 450 -17.84 0.98 23.23
N VAL A 451 -19.01 1.54 22.97
CA VAL A 451 -19.99 0.92 22.05
C VAL A 451 -19.86 1.63 20.71
N VAL A 452 -19.66 0.86 19.64
CA VAL A 452 -19.59 1.39 18.28
C VAL A 452 -20.67 0.72 17.44
N SER A 453 -21.56 1.51 16.84
CA SER A 453 -22.48 1.04 15.82
C SER A 453 -21.85 1.23 14.44
N ALA A 454 -21.79 0.17 13.63
CA ALA A 454 -21.17 0.23 12.31
C ALA A 454 -22.00 -0.51 11.26
N GLY A 455 -22.14 0.06 10.06
CA GLY A 455 -22.88 -0.52 8.94
C GLY A 455 -24.24 0.16 8.71
N GLY A 456 -24.88 -0.19 7.60
CA GLY A 456 -26.21 0.32 7.26
C GLY A 456 -27.28 -0.24 8.19
N THR A 457 -28.23 0.59 8.59
CA THR A 457 -29.47 0.12 9.24
C THR A 457 -30.37 -0.51 8.18
N GLN A 458 -31.16 -1.50 8.56
CA GLN A 458 -32.18 -2.10 7.69
C GLN A 458 -33.52 -2.10 8.43
N GLU A 459 -34.51 -1.41 7.87
CA GLU A 459 -35.90 -1.46 8.33
C GLU A 459 -36.72 -2.33 7.36
N PRO A 460 -37.30 -3.45 7.81
CA PRO A 460 -38.04 -4.34 6.91
C PRO A 460 -39.31 -3.66 6.38
N VAL A 461 -39.54 -3.76 5.08
CA VAL A 461 -40.79 -3.35 4.43
C VAL A 461 -41.72 -4.55 4.27
N ASP A 462 -41.15 -5.69 3.86
CA ASP A 462 -41.81 -6.99 3.70
C ASP A 462 -40.74 -8.11 3.79
N PRO A 463 -41.09 -9.41 3.63
CA PRO A 463 -40.14 -10.52 3.77
C PRO A 463 -38.93 -10.52 2.81
N VAL A 464 -38.93 -9.69 1.77
CA VAL A 464 -37.87 -9.65 0.74
C VAL A 464 -37.19 -8.29 0.67
N ARG A 465 -37.91 -7.20 1.01
CA ARG A 465 -37.42 -5.81 0.86
C ARG A 465 -37.24 -5.12 2.21
N TYR A 466 -36.23 -4.26 2.27
CA TYR A 466 -35.98 -3.38 3.41
C TYR A 466 -35.56 -1.98 2.91
N VAL A 467 -35.73 -0.96 3.76
CA VAL A 467 -35.13 0.37 3.59
C VAL A 467 -33.84 0.41 4.37
N GLY A 468 -32.74 0.75 3.71
CA GLY A 468 -31.45 0.90 4.36
C GLY A 468 -30.71 2.15 3.92
N ASN A 469 -29.62 2.46 4.62
CA ASN A 469 -28.75 3.58 4.29
C ASN A 469 -27.43 3.11 3.65
N TYR A 470 -26.71 4.02 2.99
CA TYR A 470 -25.48 3.72 2.24
C TYR A 470 -24.25 3.49 3.12
N SER A 471 -24.38 3.41 4.44
CA SER A 471 -23.25 3.23 5.33
C SER A 471 -22.53 1.91 5.06
N SER A 472 -21.31 2.02 4.59
CA SER A 472 -20.43 0.87 4.37
C SER A 472 -19.89 0.25 5.67
N GLY A 473 -20.11 0.89 6.83
CA GLY A 473 -19.58 0.47 8.13
C GLY A 473 -18.07 0.67 8.33
N LYS A 474 -17.31 1.01 7.27
CA LYS A 474 -15.84 1.15 7.30
C LYS A 474 -15.32 1.99 8.47
N MET A 475 -15.89 3.18 8.67
CA MET A 475 -15.50 4.08 9.75
C MET A 475 -15.78 3.52 11.14
N GLY A 476 -16.94 2.90 11.34
CA GLY A 476 -17.29 2.31 12.63
C GLY A 476 -16.39 1.13 12.99
N TYR A 477 -16.05 0.28 12.01
CA TYR A 477 -15.07 -0.78 12.22
C TYR A 477 -13.67 -0.23 12.56
N ALA A 478 -13.22 0.82 11.89
CA ALA A 478 -11.94 1.47 12.19
C ALA A 478 -11.93 2.13 13.58
N LEU A 479 -13.02 2.77 14.00
CA LEU A 479 -13.15 3.34 15.34
C LEU A 479 -13.15 2.26 16.42
N ALA A 480 -13.82 1.13 16.17
CA ALA A 480 -13.81 -0.02 17.06
C ALA A 480 -12.39 -0.61 17.20
N GLU A 481 -11.67 -0.77 16.09
CA GLU A 481 -10.29 -1.22 16.09
C GLU A 481 -9.38 -0.26 16.87
N ALA A 482 -9.46 1.04 16.58
CA ALA A 482 -8.64 2.06 17.25
C ALA A 482 -8.93 2.17 18.75
N ALA A 483 -10.21 2.06 19.16
CA ALA A 483 -10.58 2.06 20.57
C ALA A 483 -10.02 0.83 21.29
N ARG A 484 -10.11 -0.35 20.67
CA ARG A 484 -9.55 -1.60 21.20
C ARG A 484 -8.03 -1.51 21.32
N ASP A 485 -7.36 -1.00 20.29
CA ASP A 485 -5.90 -0.88 20.24
C ASP A 485 -5.36 0.15 21.25
N ARG A 486 -6.23 0.96 21.84
CA ARG A 486 -5.93 1.89 22.96
C ARG A 486 -6.36 1.35 24.33
N GLY A 487 -6.81 0.10 24.40
CA GLY A 487 -7.13 -0.60 25.65
C GLY A 487 -8.61 -0.62 26.04
N ALA A 488 -9.51 -0.08 25.21
CA ALA A 488 -10.94 -0.11 25.54
C ALA A 488 -11.56 -1.51 25.39
N GLN A 489 -12.53 -1.82 26.23
CA GLN A 489 -13.48 -2.91 26.00
C GLN A 489 -14.51 -2.45 24.97
N VAL A 490 -14.39 -2.94 23.74
CA VAL A 490 -15.25 -2.52 22.63
C VAL A 490 -16.41 -3.49 22.42
N ALA A 491 -17.63 -2.96 22.34
CA ALA A 491 -18.79 -3.67 21.84
C ALA A 491 -19.17 -3.11 20.46
N LEU A 492 -18.92 -3.88 19.41
CA LEU A 492 -19.28 -3.53 18.04
C LEU A 492 -20.68 -4.05 17.71
N VAL A 493 -21.62 -3.14 17.51
CA VAL A 493 -22.95 -3.44 16.96
C VAL A 493 -22.86 -3.30 15.46
N SER A 494 -22.75 -4.43 14.76
CA SER A 494 -22.58 -4.45 13.31
C SER A 494 -23.90 -4.66 12.57
N GLY A 495 -24.15 -3.82 11.57
CA GLY A 495 -25.13 -4.03 10.54
C GLY A 495 -24.69 -5.11 9.53
N PRO A 496 -25.43 -5.29 8.43
CA PRO A 496 -25.19 -6.35 7.45
C PRO A 496 -24.06 -5.97 6.50
N VAL A 497 -22.83 -6.00 7.01
CA VAL A 497 -21.60 -5.68 6.28
C VAL A 497 -20.59 -6.82 6.41
N ALA A 498 -19.81 -7.05 5.35
CA ALA A 498 -18.84 -8.14 5.27
C ALA A 498 -17.42 -7.69 5.70
N TRP A 499 -17.30 -7.02 6.85
CA TRP A 499 -15.99 -6.65 7.41
C TRP A 499 -15.54 -7.66 8.46
N PRO A 500 -14.25 -8.03 8.50
CA PRO A 500 -13.70 -8.81 9.60
C PRO A 500 -13.88 -8.05 10.91
N VAL A 501 -14.31 -8.75 11.96
CA VAL A 501 -14.44 -8.17 13.30
C VAL A 501 -13.03 -7.79 13.77
N PRO A 502 -12.83 -6.53 14.20
CA PRO A 502 -11.50 -6.02 14.50
C PRO A 502 -10.83 -6.81 15.61
#